data_AF-A0A8I1N6Y9-F1
#
_entry.id   AF-A0A8I1N6Y9-F1
#
_cell.length_a   1.000
_cell.length_b   1.000
_cell.length_c   1.000
_cell.angle_alpha   90.00
_cell.angle_beta   90.00
_cell.angle_gamma   90.00
#
_symmetry.space_group_name_H-M   'P 1'
#
loop_
_entity.id
_entity.type
_entity.pdbx_description
1 polymer ?
#
loop_
_entity_poly.entity_id
_entity_poly.type
_entity_poly.pdbx_seq_one_letter_code
_entity_poly.pdbx_strand_id
1 'polypeptide(L)'
;MILAAIVLFCLAVALGLGLVVLGVRYRRGSRALAAVHAGLALLGLVLLGRHIFSSPVHMLYNDAALLFVLALAGGLVLLALRMGTHEHRSPPPMVGVSFHAAMAITALLLLVLGYTHP
;
A
#
# COMPACT_ATOMS: atom_id res chain seq x y z
N MET A 1 -8.05 -7.35 -15.39
CA MET A 1 -7.45 -7.67 -14.06
C MET A 1 -6.51 -6.57 -13.59
N ILE A 2 -5.54 -6.15 -14.40
CA ILE A 2 -4.61 -5.06 -14.04
C ILE A 2 -5.31 -3.73 -13.73
N LEU A 3 -6.26 -3.29 -14.54
CA LEU A 3 -7.01 -2.06 -14.27
C LEU A 3 -7.70 -2.08 -12.88
N ALA A 4 -8.30 -3.21 -12.51
CA ALA A 4 -8.91 -3.38 -11.19
C ALA A 4 -7.87 -3.30 -10.06
N ALA A 5 -6.70 -3.92 -10.24
CA ALA A 5 -5.59 -3.81 -9.29
C ALA A 5 -5.12 -2.34 -9.15
N ILE A 6 -4.96 -1.61 -10.25
CA ILE A 6 -4.62 -0.18 -10.24
C ILE A 6 -5.64 0.62 -9.43
N VAL A 7 -6.94 0.43 -9.69
CA VAL A 7 -8.00 1.14 -8.96
C VAL A 7 -7.94 0.83 -7.46
N LEU A 8 -7.76 -0.44 -7.08
CA LEU A 8 -7.62 -0.83 -5.67
C LEU A 8 -6.40 -0.20 -5.00
N PHE A 9 -5.26 -0.16 -5.69
CA PHE A 9 -4.06 0.48 -5.16
C PHE A 9 -4.20 2.00 -5.07
N CYS A 10 -4.85 2.67 -6.02
CA CYS A 10 -5.19 4.09 -5.91
C CYS A 10 -6.07 4.39 -4.69
N LEU A 11 -7.10 3.56 -4.45
CA LEU A 11 -7.95 3.67 -3.26
C LEU A 11 -7.16 3.41 -1.98
N ALA A 12 -6.27 2.41 -1.97
CA ALA A 12 -5.40 2.13 -0.85
C ALA A 12 -4.48 3.33 -0.54
N VAL A 13 -3.85 3.94 -1.55
CA VAL A 13 -3.02 5.15 -1.40
C VAL A 13 -3.84 6.31 -0.82
N ALA A 14 -5.04 6.55 -1.34
CA ALA A 14 -5.92 7.61 -0.83
C ALA A 14 -6.27 7.41 0.65
N LEU A 15 -6.62 6.18 1.05
CA LEU A 15 -6.86 5.84 2.46
C LEU A 15 -5.59 5.96 3.32
N GLY A 16 -4.43 5.57 2.79
CA GLY A 16 -3.13 5.70 3.46
C GLY A 16 -2.80 7.16 3.76
N LEU A 17 -2.99 8.06 2.78
CA LEU A 17 -2.85 9.50 2.97
C LEU A 17 -3.84 10.03 4.00
N GLY A 18 -5.10 9.57 3.97
CA GLY A 18 -6.10 9.89 4.99
C GLY A 18 -5.68 9.49 6.40
N LEU A 19 -5.09 8.30 6.57
CA LEU A 19 -4.53 7.83 7.84
C LEU A 19 -3.36 8.70 8.32
N VAL A 20 -2.49 9.14 7.41
CA VAL A 20 -1.40 10.07 7.74
C VAL A 20 -1.95 11.41 8.21
N VAL A 21 -2.92 11.99 7.50
CA VAL A 21 -3.58 13.24 7.91
C VAL A 21 -4.23 13.08 9.29
N LEU A 22 -4.93 11.96 9.53
CA LEU A 22 -5.56 11.68 10.83
C LEU A 22 -4.52 11.57 11.96
N GLY A 23 -3.41 10.88 11.71
CA GLY A 23 -2.34 10.67 12.68
C GLY A 23 -1.52 11.93 12.98
N VAL A 24 -1.22 12.74 11.97
CA VAL A 24 -0.37 13.92 12.10
C VAL A 24 -1.17 15.15 12.53
N ARG A 25 -2.26 15.46 11.81
CA ARG A 25 -3.04 16.69 12.06
C ARG A 25 -3.97 16.56 13.25
N TYR A 26 -4.63 15.41 13.37
CA TYR A 26 -5.68 15.21 14.38
C TYR A 26 -5.22 14.34 15.55
N ARG A 27 -3.98 13.82 15.53
CA ARG A 27 -3.43 12.90 16.55
C ARG A 27 -4.35 11.72 16.87
N ARG A 28 -5.03 11.21 15.84
CA ARG A 28 -6.01 10.13 15.94
C ARG A 28 -5.62 8.96 15.06
N GLY A 29 -6.00 7.77 15.49
CA GLY A 29 -5.99 6.56 14.67
C GLY A 29 -7.38 6.07 14.35
N SER A 30 -7.52 5.34 13.25
CA SER A 30 -8.71 4.52 13.00
C SER A 30 -8.27 3.12 12.59
N ARG A 31 -8.60 2.12 13.43
CA ARG A 31 -8.32 0.71 13.14
C ARG A 31 -9.15 0.23 11.96
N ALA A 32 -10.39 0.70 11.85
CA ALA A 32 -11.26 0.38 10.72
C ALA A 32 -10.66 0.88 9.39
N LEU A 33 -10.21 2.14 9.32
CA LEU A 33 -9.57 2.67 8.11
C LEU A 33 -8.26 1.94 7.80
N ALA A 34 -7.46 1.60 8.81
CA ALA A 34 -6.23 0.81 8.62
C ALA A 34 -6.53 -0.59 8.08
N ALA A 35 -7.56 -1.26 8.58
CA ALA A 35 -8.00 -2.57 8.09
C ALA A 35 -8.52 -2.49 6.66
N VAL A 36 -9.32 -1.47 6.32
CA VAL A 36 -9.81 -1.26 4.96
C VAL A 36 -8.65 -0.97 4.01
N HIS A 37 -7.72 -0.09 4.38
CA HIS A 37 -6.51 0.20 3.61
C HIS A 37 -5.70 -1.07 3.33
N ALA A 38 -5.41 -1.86 4.37
CA ALA A 38 -4.68 -3.12 4.23
C ALA A 38 -5.44 -4.14 3.38
N GLY A 39 -6.76 -4.24 3.54
CA GLY A 39 -7.62 -5.12 2.76
C GLY A 39 -7.64 -4.78 1.26
N LEU A 40 -7.73 -3.49 0.92
CA LEU A 40 -7.67 -3.04 -0.48
C LEU A 40 -6.29 -3.32 -1.10
N ALA A 41 -5.21 -3.04 -0.36
CA ALA A 41 -3.85 -3.32 -0.83
C ALA A 41 -3.63 -4.83 -1.05
N LEU A 42 -4.08 -5.67 -0.12
CA LEU A 42 -3.97 -7.13 -0.23
C LEU A 42 -4.79 -7.66 -1.41
N LEU A 43 -6.03 -7.19 -1.59
CA LEU A 43 -6.87 -7.59 -2.72
C LEU A 43 -6.24 -7.17 -4.06
N GLY A 44 -5.71 -5.96 -4.15
CA GLY A 44 -4.97 -5.48 -5.32
C GLY A 44 -3.76 -6.37 -5.65
N LEU A 45 -3.00 -6.76 -4.61
CA LEU A 45 -1.84 -7.63 -4.75
C LEU A 45 -2.22 -9.05 -5.20
N VAL A 46 -3.33 -9.61 -4.69
CA VAL A 46 -3.86 -10.91 -5.15
C VAL A 46 -4.25 -10.85 -6.62
N LEU A 47 -4.93 -9.78 -7.06
CA LEU A 47 -5.29 -9.62 -8.48
C LEU A 47 -4.06 -9.47 -9.38
N LEU A 48 -3.06 -8.71 -8.94
CA LEU A 48 -1.79 -8.55 -9.66
C LEU A 48 -1.03 -9.88 -9.74
N GLY A 49 -0.88 -10.58 -8.61
CA GLY A 49 -0.23 -11.89 -8.57
C GLY A 49 -0.93 -12.91 -9.48
N ARG A 50 -2.26 -12.97 -9.43
CA ARG A 50 -3.03 -13.86 -10.32
C ARG A 50 -2.75 -13.54 -11.80
N HIS A 51 -2.63 -12.27 -12.17
CA HIS A 51 -2.30 -11.90 -13.55
C HIS A 51 -0.88 -12.32 -13.94
N ILE A 52 0.11 -12.08 -13.08
CA ILE A 52 1.51 -12.46 -13.30
C ILE A 52 1.66 -13.96 -13.53
N PHE A 53 0.94 -14.79 -12.75
CA PHE A 53 1.00 -16.25 -12.90
C PHE A 53 0.13 -16.82 -14.03
N SER A 54 -0.77 -16.04 -14.63
CA SER A 54 -1.67 -16.50 -15.69
C SER A 54 -1.37 -15.89 -17.07
N SER A 55 -0.33 -15.08 -17.20
CA SER A 55 -0.04 -14.27 -18.40
C SER A 55 1.46 -14.30 -18.73
N PRO A 56 1.88 -13.88 -19.93
CA PRO A 56 3.29 -13.73 -20.27
C PRO A 56 4.02 -12.79 -19.30
N VAL A 57 5.31 -13.05 -19.12
CA VAL A 57 6.15 -12.30 -18.18
C VAL A 57 6.24 -10.83 -18.61
N HIS A 58 6.00 -9.92 -17.66
CA HIS A 58 6.10 -8.48 -17.85
C HIS A 58 6.93 -7.87 -16.72
N MET A 59 8.14 -7.38 -17.02
CA MET A 59 9.11 -6.94 -15.99
C MET A 59 8.54 -5.87 -15.06
N LEU A 60 7.85 -4.85 -15.60
CA LEU A 60 7.26 -3.79 -14.79
C LEU A 60 6.19 -4.28 -13.80
N TYR A 61 5.46 -5.35 -14.14
CA TYR A 61 4.46 -5.93 -13.24
C TYR A 61 5.12 -6.71 -12.10
N ASN A 62 6.23 -7.39 -12.40
CA ASN A 62 7.02 -8.10 -11.39
C ASN A 62 7.68 -7.11 -10.42
N ASP A 63 8.26 -6.03 -10.93
CA ASP A 63 8.89 -4.99 -10.10
C ASP A 63 7.84 -4.27 -9.24
N ALA A 64 6.68 -3.95 -9.82
CA ALA A 64 5.56 -3.39 -9.07
C ALA A 64 5.09 -4.36 -7.96
N ALA A 65 4.93 -5.65 -8.28
CA ALA A 65 4.52 -6.65 -7.29
C ALA A 65 5.53 -6.78 -6.15
N LEU A 66 6.83 -6.80 -6.44
CA LEU A 66 7.89 -6.85 -5.44
C LEU A 66 7.83 -5.63 -4.51
N LEU A 67 7.71 -4.43 -5.07
CA LEU A 67 7.59 -3.20 -4.28
C LEU A 67 6.30 -3.17 -3.45
N PHE A 68 5.17 -3.66 -3.97
CA PHE A 68 3.94 -3.78 -3.20
C PHE A 68 4.07 -4.79 -2.04
N VAL A 69 4.79 -5.90 -2.23
CA VAL A 69 5.08 -6.86 -1.15
C VAL A 69 5.94 -6.20 -0.07
N LEU A 70 6.99 -5.48 -0.45
CA LEU A 70 7.82 -4.72 0.49
C LEU A 70 7.02 -3.63 1.22
N ALA A 71 6.16 -2.92 0.50
CA ALA A 71 5.26 -1.92 1.09
C ALA A 71 4.29 -2.58 2.07
N LEU A 72 3.68 -3.72 1.72
CA LEU A 72 2.80 -4.47 2.62
C LEU A 72 3.55 -4.90 3.89
N ALA A 73 4.74 -5.47 3.77
CA ALA A 73 5.58 -5.85 4.91
C ALA A 73 5.89 -4.63 5.80
N GLY A 74 6.31 -3.52 5.20
CA GLY A 74 6.54 -2.25 5.93
C GLY A 74 5.27 -1.74 6.62
N GLY A 75 4.10 -1.84 5.97
CA GLY A 75 2.81 -1.46 6.54
C GLY A 75 2.42 -2.33 7.74
N LEU A 76 2.70 -3.64 7.70
CA LEU A 76 2.49 -4.55 8.82
C LEU A 76 3.42 -4.24 9.99
N VAL A 77 4.69 -3.89 9.74
CA VAL A 77 5.62 -3.45 10.79
C VAL A 77 5.12 -2.17 11.45
N LEU A 78 4.71 -1.16 10.67
CA LEU A 78 4.13 0.08 11.19
C LEU A 78 2.88 -0.17 12.03
N LEU A 79 2.02 -1.09 11.58
CA LEU A 79 0.83 -1.48 12.30
C LEU A 79 1.17 -2.19 13.62
N ALA A 80 2.12 -3.12 13.62
CA ALA A 80 2.57 -3.86 14.80
C ALA A 80 3.18 -2.92 15.85
N LEU A 81 4.06 -2.00 15.44
CA LEU A 81 4.64 -0.98 16.32
C LEU A 81 3.54 -0.14 16.98
N ARG A 82 2.51 0.22 16.20
CA ARG A 82 1.38 1.02 16.70
C ARG A 82 0.44 0.27 17.64
N MET A 83 0.34 -1.06 17.51
CA MET A 83 -0.40 -1.88 18.46
C MET A 83 0.38 -2.10 19.77
N GLY A 84 1.71 -2.28 19.68
CA GLY A 84 2.56 -2.62 20.82
C GLY A 84 2.79 -1.49 21.83
N THR A 85 2.77 -0.22 21.40
CA THR A 85 3.13 0.90 22.28
C THR A 85 1.95 1.49 23.06
N HIS A 86 0.70 1.05 22.88
CA HIS A 86 -0.51 1.71 23.41
C HIS A 86 -0.65 3.22 23.07
N GLU A 87 0.27 3.80 22.28
CA GLU A 87 0.30 5.21 21.94
C GLU A 87 -0.64 5.52 20.75
N HIS A 88 -1.93 5.29 20.90
CA HIS A 88 -2.90 5.63 19.85
C HIS A 88 -3.00 7.14 19.55
N ARG A 89 -2.39 7.98 20.39
CA ARG A 89 -2.41 9.45 20.32
C ARG A 89 -1.07 10.08 19.93
N SER A 90 0.02 9.31 19.82
CA SER A 90 1.28 9.83 19.29
C SER A 90 1.25 9.80 17.75
N PRO A 91 1.94 10.75 17.09
CA PRO A 91 2.08 10.71 15.64
C PRO A 91 2.80 9.42 15.22
N PRO A 92 2.46 8.84 14.05
CA PRO A 92 3.11 7.62 13.59
C PRO A 92 4.60 7.88 13.32
N PRO A 93 5.45 6.83 13.34
CA PRO A 93 6.88 6.96 13.06
C PRO A 93 7.10 7.39 11.60
N MET A 94 7.24 8.71 11.39
CA MET A 94 7.16 9.32 10.08
C MET A 94 8.22 8.82 9.09
N VAL A 95 9.42 8.47 9.56
CA VAL A 95 10.46 7.89 8.69
C VAL A 95 9.98 6.59 8.05
N GLY A 96 9.42 5.66 8.83
CA GLY A 96 8.91 4.40 8.32
C GLY A 96 7.67 4.58 7.43
N VAL A 97 6.78 5.52 7.79
CA VAL A 97 5.63 5.89 6.95
C VAL A 97 6.08 6.43 5.59
N SER A 98 7.11 7.27 5.56
CA SER A 98 7.65 7.83 4.31
C SER A 98 8.24 6.74 3.42
N PHE A 99 9.01 5.79 3.96
CA PHE A 99 9.52 4.65 3.19
C PHE A 99 8.39 3.78 2.64
N HIS A 100 7.41 3.44 3.48
CA HIS A 100 6.23 2.69 3.06
C HIS A 100 5.48 3.38 1.91
N ALA A 101 5.23 4.69 2.04
CA ALA A 101 4.55 5.48 1.02
C ALA A 101 5.37 5.57 -0.28
N ALA A 102 6.68 5.80 -0.19
CA ALA A 102 7.56 5.88 -1.36
C ALA A 102 7.58 4.56 -2.16
N MET A 103 7.68 3.42 -1.48
CA MET A 103 7.60 2.10 -2.12
C MET A 103 6.24 1.88 -2.79
N ALA A 104 5.13 2.19 -2.10
CA ALA A 104 3.78 2.02 -2.63
C ALA A 104 3.49 2.92 -3.85
N ILE A 105 3.92 4.18 -3.81
CA ILE A 105 3.75 5.13 -4.92
C ILE A 105 4.61 4.69 -6.11
N THR A 106 5.85 4.29 -5.88
CA THR A 106 6.74 3.80 -6.95
C THR A 106 6.16 2.53 -7.61
N ALA A 107 5.67 1.58 -6.81
CA ALA A 107 4.99 0.38 -7.30
C ALA A 107 3.77 0.72 -8.16
N LEU A 108 2.94 1.67 -7.71
CA LEU A 108 1.76 2.12 -8.45
C LEU A 108 2.15 2.78 -9.78
N LEU A 109 3.18 3.61 -9.80
CA LEU A 109 3.69 4.25 -11.02
C LEU A 109 4.20 3.20 -12.03
N LEU A 110 4.98 2.21 -11.57
CA LEU A 110 5.44 1.12 -12.44
C LEU A 110 4.27 0.29 -12.99
N LEU A 111 3.25 0.02 -12.16
CA LEU A 111 2.07 -0.72 -12.59
C LEU A 111 1.27 0.05 -13.64
N VAL A 112 1.09 1.37 -13.46
CA VAL A 112 0.41 2.25 -14.44
C VAL A 112 1.23 2.36 -15.72
N LEU A 113 2.57 2.49 -15.62
CA LEU A 113 3.45 2.55 -16.78
C LEU A 113 3.36 1.26 -17.60
N GLY A 114 3.44 0.09 -16.96
CA GLY A 114 3.28 -1.20 -17.66
C GLY A 114 1.89 -1.41 -18.25
N TYR A 115 0.85 -0.79 -17.67
CA TYR A 115 -0.50 -0.85 -18.24
C TYR A 115 -0.69 0.06 -19.46
N THR A 116 0.00 1.20 -19.49
CA THR A 116 -0.14 2.21 -20.56
C THR A 116 0.85 2.02 -21.70
N HIS A 117 1.96 1.32 -21.45
CA HIS A 117 2.99 0.97 -22.43
C HIS A 117 3.23 -0.55 -22.42
N PRO A 118 2.30 -1.34 -23.00
CA PRO A 118 2.35 -2.80 -22.99
C PRO A 118 3.40 -3.41 -23.94
#